data_AF-A0A0A2JGI6-F1
#
_entry.id   AF-A0A0A2JGI6-F1
#
_cell.length_a   1.000
_cell.length_b   1.000
_cell.length_c   1.000
_cell.angle_alpha   90.00
_cell.angle_beta   90.00
_cell.angle_gamma   90.00
#
_symmetry.space_group_name_H-M   'P 1'
#
loop_
_entity.id
_entity.type
_entity.pdbx_description
1 polymer ?
#
loop_
_entity_poly.entity_id
_entity_poly.type
_entity_poly.pdbx_seq_one_letter_code
_entity_poly.pdbx_strand_id
1 'polypeptide(L)'
;MIHRAQYNQAVALGPGNHLFDLMQRVNSLHCTENGEFNLSPLIISAAVHIWHDLDDWHPAGTDLINERGNLYESYKFALFIWTYIIVHPDDIGGEKVQDALHYAMFNISEVEGPDLVPLVIIPLFLSGLAAIRPVDRDMVSEQYDRVESYSEHGSVTLSRDIVRSSWEKHDDGIERSWDWRRWRGSSLSS
;
A
#
# COMPACT_ATOMS: atom_id res chain seq x y z
N MET A 1 29.21 15.00 -1.96
CA MET A 1 28.16 14.76 -0.96
C MET A 1 26.90 14.07 -1.52
N ILE A 2 26.92 13.59 -2.77
CA ILE A 2 25.74 12.99 -3.44
C ILE A 2 25.72 11.45 -3.29
N HIS A 3 26.87 10.84 -2.97
CA HIS A 3 27.00 9.37 -2.91
C HIS A 3 26.46 8.72 -1.64
N ARG A 4 26.11 9.50 -0.60
CA ARG A 4 25.71 8.99 0.72
C ARG A 4 24.19 8.75 0.85
N ALA A 5 23.36 9.47 0.09
CA ALA A 5 21.91 9.34 0.11
C ALA A 5 21.43 8.06 -0.62
N GLN A 6 21.99 7.77 -1.80
CA GLN A 6 21.67 6.53 -2.54
C GLN A 6 22.12 5.25 -1.81
N TYR A 7 23.18 5.32 -1.01
CA TYR A 7 23.70 4.16 -0.27
C TYR A 7 22.83 3.82 0.95
N ASN A 8 22.08 4.78 1.50
CA ASN A 8 21.24 4.58 2.69
C ASN A 8 19.85 4.02 2.35
N GLN A 9 19.26 4.40 1.21
CA GLN A 9 17.94 3.90 0.78
C GLN A 9 17.97 2.38 0.52
N ALA A 10 19.06 1.86 -0.06
CA ALA A 10 19.25 0.44 -0.31
C ALA A 10 19.45 -0.41 0.97
N VAL A 11 19.79 0.21 2.10
CA VAL A 11 20.03 -0.48 3.38
C VAL A 11 18.75 -0.55 4.23
N ALA A 12 17.87 0.46 4.13
CA ALA A 12 16.63 0.50 4.94
C ALA A 12 15.61 -0.58 4.53
N LEU A 13 15.57 -0.95 3.25
CA LEU A 13 14.74 -2.04 2.71
C LEU A 13 15.64 -3.09 2.03
N GLY A 14 16.75 -3.46 2.69
CA GLY A 14 17.78 -4.30 2.09
C GLY A 14 17.27 -5.69 1.62
N PRO A 15 18.00 -6.34 0.71
CA PRO A 15 17.64 -7.61 0.05
C PRO A 15 17.51 -8.84 0.98
N GLY A 16 17.58 -8.66 2.30
CA GLY A 16 17.29 -9.70 3.30
C GLY A 16 15.90 -9.56 3.96
N ASN A 17 15.13 -8.52 3.63
CA ASN A 17 13.78 -8.35 4.15
C ASN A 17 12.80 -9.06 3.22
N HIS A 18 12.09 -10.06 3.73
CA HIS A 18 11.01 -10.82 3.06
C HIS A 18 9.89 -9.95 2.43
N LEU A 19 9.95 -8.63 2.57
CA LEU A 19 9.02 -7.66 2.01
C LEU A 19 8.86 -7.78 0.50
N PHE A 20 9.95 -7.85 -0.27
CA PHE A 20 9.84 -7.95 -1.73
C PHE A 20 9.16 -9.25 -2.16
N ASP A 21 9.46 -10.36 -1.47
CA ASP A 21 8.83 -11.66 -1.71
C ASP A 21 7.33 -11.61 -1.38
N LEU A 22 6.96 -10.98 -0.25
CA LEU A 22 5.56 -10.78 0.14
C LEU A 22 4.82 -9.94 -0.91
N MET A 23 5.39 -8.80 -1.30
CA MET A 23 4.83 -7.94 -2.34
C MET A 23 4.65 -8.68 -3.66
N GLN A 24 5.62 -9.48 -4.07
CA GLN A 24 5.54 -10.28 -5.30
C GLN A 24 4.41 -11.30 -5.23
N ARG A 25 4.24 -11.96 -4.08
CA ARG A 25 3.16 -12.93 -3.88
C ARG A 25 1.77 -12.29 -3.91
N VAL A 26 1.59 -11.14 -3.25
CA VAL A 26 0.32 -10.39 -3.32
C VAL A 26 0.05 -9.93 -4.75
N ASN A 27 1.07 -9.42 -5.45
CA ASN A 27 0.94 -9.03 -6.85
C ASN A 27 0.55 -10.21 -7.76
N SER A 28 1.16 -11.39 -7.56
CA SER A 28 0.79 -12.60 -8.29
C SER A 28 -0.66 -13.03 -8.01
N LEU A 29 -1.12 -12.89 -6.77
CA LEU A 29 -2.51 -13.13 -6.41
C LEU A 29 -3.44 -12.18 -7.18
N HIS A 30 -3.14 -10.89 -7.16
CA HIS A 30 -3.90 -9.85 -7.86
C HIS A 30 -3.98 -10.15 -9.36
N CYS A 31 -2.85 -10.44 -10.00
CA CYS A 31 -2.73 -10.75 -11.43
C CYS A 31 -3.46 -12.02 -11.89
N THR A 32 -3.74 -12.96 -11.00
CA THR A 32 -4.44 -14.21 -11.36
C THR A 32 -5.93 -13.98 -11.65
N GLU A 33 -6.50 -12.86 -11.18
CA GLU A 33 -7.91 -12.52 -11.36
C GLU A 33 -8.17 -11.78 -12.68
N ASN A 34 -8.39 -12.54 -13.75
CA ASN A 34 -8.80 -12.03 -15.08
C ASN A 34 -10.31 -11.78 -15.21
N GLY A 35 -10.97 -11.26 -14.16
CA GLY A 35 -12.32 -10.70 -14.27
C GLY A 35 -13.50 -11.68 -14.11
N GLU A 36 -13.30 -12.99 -14.07
CA GLU A 36 -14.33 -13.97 -13.68
C GLU A 36 -13.97 -14.59 -12.31
N PHE A 37 -14.66 -14.16 -11.26
CA PHE A 37 -14.40 -14.63 -9.91
C PHE A 37 -15.19 -15.91 -9.62
N ASN A 38 -14.53 -17.04 -9.79
CA ASN A 38 -14.72 -18.14 -8.85
C ASN A 38 -13.60 -18.00 -7.82
N LEU A 39 -13.92 -17.61 -6.58
CA LEU A 39 -12.98 -17.65 -5.46
C LEU A 39 -12.45 -19.08 -5.32
N SER A 40 -11.37 -19.38 -6.02
CA SER A 40 -10.76 -20.69 -6.01
C SER A 40 -10.24 -20.93 -4.59
N PRO A 41 -10.44 -22.13 -4.02
CA PRO A 41 -9.79 -22.51 -2.76
C PRO A 41 -8.27 -22.23 -2.76
N LEU A 42 -7.63 -22.21 -3.94
CA LEU A 42 -6.22 -21.85 -4.12
C LEU A 42 -5.93 -20.38 -3.83
N ILE A 43 -6.81 -19.44 -4.22
CA ILE A 43 -6.65 -18.01 -3.95
C ILE A 43 -6.77 -17.74 -2.45
N ILE A 44 -7.78 -18.33 -1.81
CA ILE A 44 -7.98 -18.22 -0.36
C ILE A 44 -6.78 -18.81 0.38
N SER A 45 -6.33 -20.00 0.00
CA SER A 45 -5.16 -20.64 0.61
C SER A 45 -3.89 -19.78 0.44
N ALA A 46 -3.67 -19.20 -0.74
CA ALA A 46 -2.53 -18.33 -0.99
C ALA A 46 -2.58 -17.05 -0.12
N ALA A 47 -3.75 -16.43 -0.01
CA ALA A 47 -3.96 -15.26 0.84
C ALA A 47 -3.72 -15.57 2.32
N VAL A 48 -4.22 -16.70 2.83
CA VAL A 48 -3.97 -17.13 4.22
C VAL A 48 -2.48 -17.33 4.49
N HIS A 49 -1.74 -17.93 3.55
CA HIS A 49 -0.28 -18.05 3.69
C HIS A 49 0.42 -16.68 3.68
N ILE A 50 -0.03 -15.74 2.84
CA ILE A 50 0.52 -14.38 2.85
C ILE A 50 0.26 -13.70 4.20
N TRP A 51 -0.96 -13.80 4.74
CA TRP A 51 -1.28 -13.19 6.03
C TRP A 51 -0.47 -13.78 7.19
N HIS A 52 -0.30 -15.11 7.20
CA HIS A 52 0.56 -15.77 8.18
C HIS A 52 2.00 -15.24 8.11
N ASP A 53 2.55 -15.16 6.90
CA ASP A 53 3.92 -14.68 6.72
C ASP A 53 4.07 -13.17 6.98
N LEU A 54 3.02 -12.37 6.79
CA LEU A 54 2.98 -10.96 7.19
C LEU A 54 2.98 -10.80 8.71
N ASP A 55 2.23 -11.65 9.42
CA ASP A 55 2.18 -11.67 10.88
C ASP A 55 3.54 -12.08 11.46
N ASP A 56 4.18 -13.09 10.89
CA ASP A 56 5.51 -13.56 11.30
C ASP A 56 6.65 -12.60 10.92
N TRP A 57 6.43 -11.69 9.97
CA TRP A 57 7.47 -10.83 9.44
C TRP A 57 7.91 -9.75 10.45
N HIS A 58 9.05 -9.97 11.09
CA HIS A 58 9.65 -9.02 12.05
C HIS A 58 11.11 -8.73 11.68
N PRO A 59 11.38 -7.64 10.93
CA PRO A 59 12.75 -7.24 10.60
C PRO A 59 13.59 -6.96 11.84
N ALA A 60 14.88 -7.33 11.82
CA ALA A 60 15.76 -7.06 12.95
C ALA A 60 15.88 -5.55 13.25
N GLY A 61 15.85 -5.17 14.53
CA GLY A 61 15.97 -3.78 14.97
C GLY A 61 14.65 -3.01 15.05
N THR A 62 13.51 -3.70 14.97
CA THR A 62 12.16 -3.14 15.18
C THR A 62 11.64 -3.33 16.62
N ASP A 63 12.42 -3.97 17.49
CA ASP A 63 12.05 -4.22 18.90
C ASP A 63 11.90 -2.94 19.75
N LEU A 64 12.29 -1.79 19.19
CA LEU A 64 12.12 -0.47 19.78
C LEU A 64 11.15 0.33 18.91
N ILE A 65 10.22 1.06 19.56
CA ILE A 65 9.38 2.06 18.88
C ILE A 65 10.32 3.07 18.22
N ASN A 66 10.42 2.99 16.89
CA ASN A 66 11.30 3.83 16.08
C ASN A 66 10.71 3.96 14.66
N GLU A 67 11.18 4.95 13.92
CA GLU A 67 10.66 5.26 12.57
C GLU A 67 10.77 4.07 11.59
N ARG A 68 11.76 3.18 11.76
CA ARG A 68 11.88 1.99 10.92
C ARG A 68 10.81 0.95 11.27
N GLY A 69 10.53 0.77 12.57
CA GLY A 69 9.40 -0.02 13.04
C GLY A 69 8.09 0.46 12.41
N ASN A 70 7.83 1.77 12.48
CA ASN A 70 6.65 2.39 11.88
C ASN A 70 6.61 2.18 10.36
N LEU A 71 7.74 2.34 9.66
CA LEU A 71 7.82 2.03 8.23
C LEU A 71 7.39 0.58 7.95
N TYR A 72 7.93 -0.41 8.67
CA TYR A 72 7.58 -1.81 8.43
C TYR A 72 6.14 -2.15 8.79
N GLU A 73 5.61 -1.62 9.89
CA GLU A 73 4.21 -1.78 10.27
C GLU A 73 3.28 -1.17 9.21
N SER A 74 3.63 0.00 8.65
CA SER A 74 2.86 0.56 7.54
C SER A 74 2.79 -0.38 6.32
N TYR A 75 3.89 -1.06 5.99
CA TYR A 75 3.91 -2.07 4.94
C TYR A 75 3.05 -3.30 5.29
N LYS A 76 3.09 -3.78 6.53
CA LYS A 76 2.25 -4.91 6.97
C LYS A 76 0.77 -4.62 6.76
N PHE A 77 0.28 -3.50 7.29
CA PHE A 77 -1.13 -3.12 7.17
C PHE A 77 -1.51 -2.85 5.72
N ALA A 78 -0.66 -2.18 4.93
CA ALA A 78 -0.90 -1.95 3.51
C ALA A 78 -1.00 -3.25 2.69
N LEU A 79 -0.13 -4.23 2.94
CA LEU A 79 -0.17 -5.53 2.27
C LEU A 79 -1.34 -6.39 2.74
N PHE A 80 -1.72 -6.28 4.01
CA PHE A 80 -2.94 -6.88 4.53
C PHE A 80 -4.17 -6.33 3.79
N ILE A 81 -4.32 -5.00 3.69
CA ILE A 81 -5.40 -4.33 2.94
C ILE A 81 -5.44 -4.86 1.51
N TRP A 82 -4.30 -4.83 0.80
CA TRP A 82 -4.24 -5.25 -0.59
C TRP A 82 -4.63 -6.73 -0.77
N THR A 83 -4.14 -7.61 0.10
CA THR A 83 -4.50 -9.03 0.07
C THR A 83 -5.98 -9.24 0.39
N TYR A 84 -6.52 -8.51 1.36
CA TYR A 84 -7.93 -8.62 1.77
C TYR A 84 -8.87 -8.20 0.65
N ILE A 85 -8.63 -7.05 0.01
CA ILE A 85 -9.50 -6.58 -1.06
C ILE A 85 -9.40 -7.46 -2.32
N ILE A 86 -8.31 -8.21 -2.52
CA ILE A 86 -8.28 -9.24 -3.57
C ILE A 86 -9.25 -10.37 -3.25
N VAL A 87 -9.23 -10.90 -2.02
CA VAL A 87 -10.10 -12.02 -1.60
C VAL A 87 -11.56 -11.60 -1.39
N HIS A 88 -11.78 -10.35 -0.97
CA HIS A 88 -13.08 -9.77 -0.65
C HIS A 88 -13.28 -8.45 -1.42
N PRO A 89 -13.40 -8.52 -2.77
CA PRO A 89 -13.33 -7.34 -3.65
C PRO A 89 -14.45 -6.32 -3.45
N ASP A 90 -15.56 -6.74 -2.87
CA ASP A 90 -16.74 -5.92 -2.68
C ASP A 90 -16.86 -5.39 -1.24
N ASP A 91 -15.90 -5.72 -0.35
CA ASP A 91 -15.90 -5.39 1.08
C ASP A 91 -14.81 -4.36 1.46
N ILE A 92 -14.51 -3.41 0.57
CA ILE A 92 -13.51 -2.37 0.85
C ILE A 92 -13.89 -1.46 2.03
N GLY A 93 -15.18 -1.31 2.30
CA GLY A 93 -15.71 -0.57 3.44
C GLY A 93 -15.80 -1.38 4.74
N GLY A 94 -15.38 -2.65 4.73
CA GLY A 94 -15.41 -3.52 5.89
C GLY A 94 -14.52 -3.02 7.02
N GLU A 95 -14.96 -3.24 8.26
CA GLU A 95 -14.29 -2.77 9.49
C GLU A 95 -12.80 -3.12 9.50
N LYS A 96 -12.44 -4.36 9.13
CA LYS A 96 -11.04 -4.82 9.08
C LYS A 96 -10.15 -4.01 8.15
N VAL A 97 -10.69 -3.61 6.99
CA VAL A 97 -9.95 -2.81 6.00
C VAL A 97 -9.78 -1.38 6.51
N GLN A 98 -10.82 -0.83 7.12
CA GLN A 98 -10.81 0.55 7.63
C GLN A 98 -9.92 0.68 8.87
N ASP A 99 -9.93 -0.30 9.77
CA ASP A 99 -9.01 -0.36 10.92
C ASP A 99 -7.56 -0.48 10.45
N ALA A 100 -7.29 -1.40 9.51
CA ALA A 100 -5.95 -1.55 8.94
C ALA A 100 -5.48 -0.28 8.23
N LEU A 101 -6.38 0.44 7.54
CA LEU A 101 -6.09 1.75 6.96
C LEU A 101 -5.66 2.75 8.04
N HIS A 102 -6.40 2.86 9.13
CA HIS A 102 -6.04 3.78 10.22
C HIS A 102 -4.71 3.42 10.89
N TYR A 103 -4.44 2.13 11.11
CA TYR A 103 -3.14 1.68 11.60
C TYR A 103 -2.01 1.97 10.61
N ALA A 104 -2.22 1.73 9.31
CA ALA A 104 -1.22 2.07 8.29
C ALA A 104 -0.93 3.57 8.29
N MET A 105 -1.96 4.42 8.35
CA MET A 105 -1.80 5.87 8.29
C MET A 105 -1.14 6.45 9.54
N PHE A 106 -1.47 5.93 10.73
CA PHE A 106 -0.75 6.24 11.96
C PHE A 106 0.75 5.92 11.82
N ASN A 107 1.08 4.73 11.33
CA ASN A 107 2.47 4.35 11.14
C ASN A 107 3.17 5.20 10.07
N ILE A 108 2.49 5.57 8.98
CA ILE A 108 3.03 6.45 7.94
C ILE A 108 3.37 7.83 8.51
N SER A 109 2.49 8.41 9.34
CA SER A 109 2.71 9.74 9.92
C SER A 109 3.89 9.79 10.87
N GLU A 110 4.18 8.68 11.57
CA GLU A 110 5.29 8.56 12.53
C GLU A 110 6.66 8.27 11.88
N VAL A 111 6.77 8.32 10.55
CA VAL A 111 8.05 8.26 9.81
C VAL A 111 8.44 9.67 9.41
N GLU A 112 9.38 10.32 10.11
CA GLU A 112 9.77 11.72 9.85
C GLU A 112 11.14 11.85 9.15
N GLY A 113 12.02 10.85 9.32
CA GLY A 113 13.36 10.82 8.77
C GLY A 113 13.40 11.07 7.26
N PRO A 114 14.10 12.10 6.74
CA PRO A 114 14.09 12.47 5.33
C PRO A 114 14.48 11.35 4.35
N ASP A 115 15.33 10.42 4.80
CA ASP A 115 15.76 9.25 4.03
C ASP A 115 14.69 8.12 4.01
N LEU A 116 13.75 8.14 4.96
CA LEU A 116 12.69 7.15 5.15
C LEU A 116 11.33 7.61 4.60
N VAL A 117 11.01 8.91 4.66
CA VAL A 117 9.73 9.44 4.17
C VAL A 117 9.41 8.99 2.74
N PRO A 118 10.34 9.04 1.75
CA PRO A 118 10.05 8.56 0.40
C PRO A 118 9.67 7.07 0.33
N LEU A 119 10.08 6.26 1.31
CA LEU A 119 9.83 4.82 1.33
C LEU A 119 8.38 4.49 1.71
N VAL A 120 7.62 5.41 2.31
CA VAL A 120 6.21 5.17 2.65
C VAL A 120 5.28 5.24 1.42
N ILE A 121 5.80 5.54 0.23
CA ILE A 121 4.96 5.74 -0.96
C ILE A 121 4.13 4.50 -1.34
N ILE A 122 4.66 3.30 -1.12
CA ILE A 122 3.96 2.04 -1.40
C ILE A 122 2.85 1.80 -0.38
N PRO A 123 3.12 1.84 0.95
CA PRO A 123 2.04 1.68 1.92
C PRO A 123 0.99 2.80 1.84
N LEU A 124 1.40 4.03 1.53
CA LEU A 124 0.48 5.14 1.28
C LEU A 124 -0.42 4.87 0.07
N PHE A 125 0.14 4.37 -1.03
CA PHE A 125 -0.64 4.01 -2.22
C PHE A 125 -1.70 2.95 -1.91
N LEU A 126 -1.29 1.82 -1.33
CA LEU A 126 -2.21 0.70 -1.07
C LEU A 126 -3.28 1.05 -0.05
N SER A 127 -2.91 1.79 1.00
CA SER A 127 -3.86 2.28 2.01
C SER A 127 -4.79 3.33 1.41
N GLY A 128 -4.27 4.23 0.57
CA GLY A 128 -5.04 5.25 -0.13
C GLY A 128 -6.18 4.67 -0.97
N LEU A 129 -5.97 3.52 -1.61
CA LEU A 129 -7.04 2.83 -2.35
C LEU A 129 -8.23 2.43 -1.48
N ALA A 130 -8.01 2.19 -0.18
CA ALA A 130 -9.03 1.82 0.80
C ALA A 130 -9.70 3.01 1.52
N ALA A 131 -9.19 4.23 1.32
CA ALA A 131 -9.72 5.45 1.93
C ALA A 131 -11.02 5.92 1.26
N ILE A 132 -12.11 5.23 1.52
CA ILE A 132 -13.41 5.53 0.89
C ILE A 132 -14.17 6.67 1.58
N ARG A 133 -13.84 7.02 2.83
CA ARG A 133 -14.52 8.08 3.59
C ARG A 133 -13.80 9.42 3.43
N PRO A 134 -14.51 10.56 3.39
CA PRO A 134 -13.89 11.88 3.20
C PRO A 134 -12.74 12.18 4.17
N VAL A 135 -12.93 11.89 5.47
CA VAL A 135 -11.88 12.11 6.49
C VAL A 135 -10.61 11.31 6.23
N ASP A 136 -10.74 10.09 5.69
CA ASP A 136 -9.59 9.23 5.39
C ASP A 136 -8.88 9.72 4.11
N ARG A 137 -9.63 10.27 3.15
CA ARG A 137 -9.08 10.88 1.92
C ARG A 137 -8.26 12.13 2.23
N ASP A 138 -8.74 12.95 3.17
CA ASP A 138 -8.01 14.15 3.62
C ASP A 138 -6.68 13.75 4.27
N MET A 139 -6.72 12.75 5.17
CA MET A 139 -5.52 12.20 5.82
C MET A 139 -4.52 11.62 4.80
N VAL A 140 -4.99 10.88 3.80
CA VAL A 140 -4.14 10.33 2.73
C VAL A 140 -3.54 11.45 1.87
N SER A 141 -4.33 12.47 1.53
CA SER A 141 -3.87 13.60 0.72
C SER A 141 -2.77 14.40 1.42
N GLU A 142 -2.91 14.63 2.72
CA GLU A 142 -1.88 15.28 3.54
C GLU A 142 -0.56 14.49 3.54
N GLN A 143 -0.64 13.17 3.66
CA GLN A 143 0.57 12.33 3.60
C GLN A 143 1.23 12.34 2.22
N TYR A 144 0.45 12.43 1.14
CA TYR A 144 1.02 12.61 -0.19
C TYR A 144 1.75 13.95 -0.31
N ASP A 145 1.17 15.05 0.16
CA ASP A 145 1.80 16.38 0.15
C ASP A 145 3.11 16.37 0.95
N ARG A 146 3.12 15.67 2.08
CA ARG A 146 4.33 15.44 2.86
C ARG A 146 5.37 14.67 2.06
N VAL A 147 5.04 13.51 1.50
CA VAL A 147 6.00 12.67 0.74
C VAL A 147 6.56 13.39 -0.49
N GLU A 148 5.74 14.19 -1.17
CA GLU A 148 6.14 15.00 -2.32
C GLU A 148 7.25 15.99 -1.95
N SER A 149 7.25 16.54 -0.74
CA SER A 149 8.30 17.45 -0.28
C SER A 149 9.69 16.80 -0.09
N TYR A 150 9.77 15.46 -0.08
CA TYR A 150 11.01 14.69 0.11
C TYR A 150 11.49 13.90 -1.11
N SER A 151 10.73 13.87 -2.22
CA SER A 151 10.98 12.93 -3.32
C SER A 151 10.84 13.55 -4.72
N GLU A 152 11.33 12.83 -5.75
CA GLU A 152 11.14 13.25 -7.14
C GLU A 152 9.66 13.13 -7.53
N HIS A 153 9.07 14.26 -7.95
CA HIS A 153 7.63 14.46 -8.18
C HIS A 153 6.92 13.36 -9.00
N GLY A 154 7.60 12.68 -9.93
CA GLY A 154 6.95 11.79 -10.90
C GLY A 154 6.21 10.58 -10.30
N SER A 155 6.82 9.88 -9.34
CA SER A 155 6.22 8.67 -8.75
C SER A 155 5.09 8.99 -7.77
N VAL A 156 5.23 10.10 -7.02
CA VAL A 156 4.24 10.58 -6.06
C VAL A 156 2.98 11.06 -6.77
N THR A 157 3.12 11.87 -7.83
CA THR A 157 1.99 12.37 -8.62
C THR A 157 1.20 11.23 -9.25
N LEU A 158 1.88 10.27 -9.89
CA LEU A 158 1.22 9.11 -10.49
C LEU A 158 0.44 8.29 -9.46
N SER A 159 1.05 8.05 -8.29
CA SER A 159 0.42 7.33 -7.19
C SER A 159 -0.83 8.06 -6.67
N ARG A 160 -0.72 9.37 -6.42
CA ARG A 160 -1.83 10.24 -5.98
C ARG A 160 -2.98 10.25 -6.98
N ASP A 161 -2.69 10.36 -8.27
CA ASP A 161 -3.71 10.41 -9.33
C ASP A 161 -4.51 9.10 -9.42
N ILE A 162 -3.84 7.96 -9.29
CA ILE A 162 -4.52 6.66 -9.28
C ILE A 162 -5.44 6.55 -8.07
N VAL A 163 -4.97 6.93 -6.88
CA VAL A 163 -5.76 6.88 -5.64
C VAL A 163 -6.99 7.80 -5.74
N ARG A 164 -6.81 9.05 -6.19
CA ARG A 164 -7.93 9.98 -6.40
C ARG A 164 -8.95 9.43 -7.40
N SER A 165 -8.47 8.85 -8.50
CA SER A 165 -9.35 8.24 -9.50
C SER A 165 -10.12 7.02 -8.97
N SER A 166 -9.55 6.28 -8.03
CA SER A 166 -10.25 5.21 -7.30
C SER A 166 -11.38 5.78 -6.44
N TRP A 167 -11.16 6.91 -5.76
CA TRP A 167 -12.19 7.58 -4.95
C TRP A 167 -13.35 8.09 -5.80
N GLU A 168 -13.06 8.77 -6.91
CA GLU A 168 -14.08 9.25 -7.86
C GLU A 168 -14.95 8.08 -8.37
N LYS A 169 -14.30 6.99 -8.76
CA LYS A 169 -15.01 5.76 -9.21
C LYS A 169 -15.85 5.13 -8.11
N HIS A 170 -15.35 5.15 -6.87
CA HIS A 170 -16.12 4.66 -5.72
C HIS A 170 -17.40 5.49 -5.53
N ASP A 171 -17.28 6.81 -5.60
CA ASP A 171 -18.41 7.74 -5.47
C ASP A 171 -19.42 7.58 -6.61
N ASP A 172 -18.95 7.25 -7.82
CA ASP A 172 -19.78 6.92 -8.99
C ASP A 172 -20.42 5.52 -8.90
N GLY A 173 -20.15 4.75 -7.84
CA GLY A 173 -20.69 3.40 -7.65
C GLY A 173 -20.06 2.34 -8.54
N ILE A 174 -18.87 2.59 -9.09
CA ILE A 174 -18.13 1.61 -9.87
C ILE A 174 -17.61 0.52 -8.95
N GLU A 175 -18.06 -0.71 -9.18
CA GLU A 175 -17.58 -1.89 -8.47
C GLU A 175 -16.06 -2.01 -8.60
N ARG A 176 -15.40 -2.30 -7.47
CA ARG A 176 -13.95 -2.52 -7.40
C ARG A 176 -13.16 -1.34 -7.96
N SER A 177 -13.59 -0.14 -7.63
CA SER A 177 -12.91 1.12 -7.94
C SER A 177 -11.42 1.12 -7.55
N TRP A 178 -11.07 0.35 -6.52
CA TRP A 178 -9.71 0.11 -6.04
C TRP A 178 -8.81 -0.68 -7.01
N ASP A 179 -9.34 -1.44 -7.96
CA ASP A 179 -8.54 -2.26 -8.87
C ASP A 179 -7.92 -1.42 -10.00
N TRP A 180 -6.83 -0.73 -9.67
CA TRP A 180 -6.15 0.23 -10.55
C TRP A 180 -5.70 -0.34 -11.89
N ARG A 181 -5.59 -1.67 -12.01
CA ARG A 181 -5.18 -2.35 -13.25
C ARG A 181 -6.24 -2.21 -14.34
N ARG A 182 -7.51 -2.10 -13.95
CA ARG A 182 -8.65 -1.88 -14.87
C ARG A 182 -8.57 -0.52 -15.57
N TRP A 183 -7.82 0.42 -14.99
CA TRP A 183 -7.77 1.81 -15.46
C TRP A 183 -6.54 2.12 -16.32
N ARG A 184 -5.56 1.20 -16.43
CA ARG A 184 -4.32 1.38 -17.21
C ARG A 184 -4.52 1.55 -18.72
N GLY A 185 -5.75 1.46 -19.23
CA GLY A 185 -6.10 1.75 -20.63
C GLY A 185 -6.74 3.11 -20.89
N SER A 186 -7.10 3.89 -19.86
CA SER A 186 -7.90 5.12 -20.02
C SER A 186 -7.09 6.41 -19.91
N SER A 187 -5.85 6.34 -19.43
CA SER A 187 -5.00 7.51 -19.13
C SER A 187 -3.95 7.82 -20.22
N LEU A 188 -4.07 7.24 -21.42
CA LEU A 188 -3.22 7.58 -22.58
C LEU A 188 -3.96 8.44 -23.64
N SER A 189 -5.15 8.93 -23.30
CA SER A 189 -5.92 9.85 -24.14
C SER A 189 -6.29 11.08 -23.35
N SER A 190 -5.30 11.94 -23.10
CA SER A 190 -5.48 13.35 -22.71
C SER A 190 -4.29 14.15 -23.24
#